data_AF-A0A7L0R6A3-F1
#
_entry.id   AF-A0A7L0R6A3-F1
#
_cell.length_a   1.000
_cell.length_b   1.000
_cell.length_c   1.000
_cell.angle_alpha   90.00
_cell.angle_beta   90.00
_cell.angle_gamma   90.00
#
_symmetry.space_group_name_H-M   'P 1'
#
loop_
_entity.id
_entity.type
_entity.pdbx_description
1 polymer ?
#
loop_
_entity_poly.entity_id
_entity_poly.type
_entity_poly.pdbx_seq_one_letter_code
_entity_poly.pdbx_strand_id
1 'polypeptide(L)' 'LVQITPDSEKISPYECGFNPLGSARPPFSICFFLVAILFLLFDLKIALLLPLPRATQLQSPTTTLT' A
#
# COMPACT_ATOMS: atom_id res chain seq x y z
N LEU A 1 -42.34 15.81 1.10
CA LEU A 1 -41.27 15.53 2.09
C LEU A 1 -40.17 14.81 1.33
N VAL A 2 -39.03 15.46 1.09
CA VAL A 2 -37.93 14.87 0.32
C VAL A 2 -37.44 13.64 1.07
N GLN A 3 -37.43 12.49 0.39
CA GLN A 3 -36.92 11.25 0.96
C GLN A 3 -35.39 11.38 1.05
N ILE A 4 -34.88 11.61 2.27
CA ILE A 4 -33.44 11.81 2.55
C ILE A 4 -32.73 10.46 2.74
N THR A 5 -33.50 9.39 2.97
CA THR A 5 -32.98 8.01 3.08
C THR A 5 -32.65 7.46 1.70
N PRO A 6 -31.42 6.97 1.47
CA PRO A 6 -31.05 6.38 0.20
C PRO A 6 -31.84 5.09 -0.05
N ASP A 7 -32.41 4.97 -1.25
CA ASP A 7 -33.10 3.76 -1.68
C ASP A 7 -32.10 2.59 -1.84
N SER A 8 -32.59 1.35 -1.73
CA SER A 8 -31.76 0.13 -1.81
C SER A 8 -30.93 0.04 -3.09
N GLU A 9 -31.47 0.54 -4.20
CA GLU A 9 -30.78 0.59 -5.49
C GLU A 9 -29.62 1.59 -5.52
N LYS A 10 -29.63 2.59 -4.63
CA LYS A 10 -28.55 3.57 -4.53
C LYS A 10 -27.38 3.05 -3.71
N ILE A 11 -27.62 2.07 -2.83
CA ILE A 11 -26.60 1.42 -2.01
C ILE A 11 -26.11 0.11 -2.62
N SER A 12 -26.71 -0.36 -3.73
CA SER A 12 -26.29 -1.58 -4.41
C SER A 12 -24.99 -1.35 -5.21
N PRO A 13 -24.15 -2.40 -5.37
CA PRO A 13 -22.93 -2.30 -6.18
C PRO A 13 -23.23 -1.96 -7.64
N TYR A 14 -22.46 -1.05 -8.22
CA TYR A 14 -22.55 -0.73 -9.64
C TYR A 14 -21.90 -1.83 -10.49
N GLU A 15 -22.70 -2.51 -11.31
CA GLU A 15 -22.25 -3.54 -12.26
C GLU A 15 -22.73 -3.20 -13.68
N CYS A 16 -22.52 -1.97 -14.15
CA CYS A 16 -22.86 -1.51 -15.52
C CYS A 16 -24.32 -1.79 -15.95
N GLY A 17 -25.27 -1.77 -15.02
CA GLY A 17 -26.69 -2.04 -15.29
C GLY A 17 -27.11 -3.51 -15.10
N PHE A 18 -26.20 -4.36 -14.63
CA PHE A 18 -26.48 -5.75 -14.26
C PHE A 18 -26.57 -5.90 -12.73
N ASN A 19 -27.16 -7.01 -12.29
CA ASN A 19 -27.07 -7.42 -10.90
C ASN A 19 -25.68 -7.99 -10.62
N PRO A 20 -25.07 -7.71 -9.46
CA PRO A 20 -23.75 -8.22 -9.11
C PRO A 20 -23.77 -9.75 -9.14
N LEU A 21 -22.90 -10.33 -9.97
CA LEU A 21 -22.73 -11.78 -10.08
C LEU A 21 -21.68 -12.23 -9.07
N GLY A 22 -22.12 -12.69 -7.91
CA GLY A 22 -21.24 -13.18 -6.85
C GLY A 22 -20.54 -12.05 -6.09
N SER A 23 -19.38 -12.36 -5.51
CA SER A 23 -18.60 -11.42 -4.68
C SER A 23 -17.51 -10.73 -5.50
N ALA A 24 -17.45 -9.39 -5.42
CA ALA A 24 -16.36 -8.59 -5.97
C ALA A 24 -15.03 -8.71 -5.18
N ARG A 25 -14.92 -9.69 -4.29
CA ARG A 25 -13.72 -9.97 -3.48
C ARG A 25 -13.06 -11.28 -3.94
N PRO A 26 -12.51 -11.35 -5.16
CA PRO A 26 -11.73 -12.51 -5.58
C PRO A 26 -10.43 -12.60 -4.74
N PRO A 27 -9.89 -13.81 -4.53
CA PRO A 27 -8.56 -13.96 -3.97
C PRO A 27 -7.54 -13.22 -4.83
N PHE A 28 -6.61 -12.52 -4.18
CA PHE A 28 -5.59 -11.73 -4.86
C PHE A 28 -4.64 -12.63 -5.68
N SER A 29 -4.34 -12.22 -6.91
CA SER A 29 -3.41 -12.96 -7.77
C SER A 29 -1.97 -12.87 -7.23
N ILE A 30 -1.38 -14.03 -6.96
CA ILE A 30 0.00 -14.12 -6.41
C ILE A 30 1.08 -13.80 -7.44
N CYS A 31 0.73 -13.63 -8.72
CA CYS A 31 1.69 -13.41 -9.81
C CYS A 31 2.59 -12.17 -9.58
N PHE A 32 2.09 -11.17 -8.85
CA PHE A 32 2.86 -9.96 -8.53
C PHE A 32 3.43 -9.95 -7.10
N PHE A 33 3.22 -11.02 -6.34
CA PHE A 33 3.60 -11.10 -4.93
C PHE A 33 5.11 -11.08 -4.73
N LEU A 34 5.86 -11.83 -5.55
CA LEU A 34 7.32 -11.83 -5.47
C LEU A 34 7.92 -10.46 -5.83
N VAL A 35 7.30 -9.74 -6.77
CA VAL A 35 7.71 -8.37 -7.13
C VAL A 35 7.47 -7.41 -5.96
N ALA A 36 6.33 -7.53 -5.27
CA ALA A 36 6.03 -6.72 -4.09
C ALA A 36 6.98 -6.99 -2.92
N ILE A 37 7.32 -8.25 -2.65
CA ILE A 37 8.32 -8.60 -1.61
C ILE A 37 9.70 -8.05 -1.98
N LEU A 38 10.12 -8.21 -3.24
CA LEU A 38 11.40 -7.71 -3.70
C LEU A 38 11.47 -6.18 -3.61
N PHE A 39 10.39 -5.48 -3.99
CA PHE A 39 10.26 -4.03 -3.83
C PHE A 39 10.41 -3.62 -2.36
N LEU A 40 9.70 -4.29 -1.44
CA LEU A 40 9.77 -3.99 -0.01
C LEU A 40 11.18 -4.17 0.57
N LEU A 41 11.86 -5.26 0.22
CA LEU A 41 13.23 -5.52 0.67
C LEU A 41 14.23 -4.49 0.12
N PHE A 42 14.06 -4.10 -1.14
CA PHE A 42 14.93 -3.11 -1.77
C PHE A 42 14.69 -1.69 -1.22
N ASP A 43 13.43 -1.33 -0.98
CA ASP A 43 13.06 -0.05 -0.35
C ASP A 43 13.70 0.09 1.05
N LEU A 44 13.60 -0.96 1.87
CA LEU A 44 14.26 -0.99 3.18
C LEU A 44 15.79 -0.86 3.07
N LYS A 45 16.40 -1.53 2.09
CA LYS A 45 17.85 -1.42 1.84
C LYS A 45 18.24 0.02 1.47
N ILE A 46 17.47 0.70 0.63
CA ILE A 46 17.74 2.10 0.27
C ILE A 46 17.57 3.01 1.48
N ALA A 47 16.51 2.81 2.28
CA ALA A 47 16.29 3.60 3.49
C ALA A 47 17.48 3.53 4.45
N LEU A 48 18.09 2.34 4.59
CA LEU A 48 19.30 2.14 5.40
C LEU A 48 20.57 2.72 4.76
N LEU A 49 20.67 2.79 3.43
CA LEU A 49 21.81 3.35 2.72
C LEU A 49 21.78 4.90 2.65
N LEU A 50 20.59 5.50 2.64
CA LEU A 50 20.39 6.95 2.56
C LEU A 50 21.18 7.79 3.59
N PRO A 51 21.32 7.39 4.87
CA PRO A 51 22.12 8.15 5.84
C PRO A 51 23.63 7.98 5.69
N LEU A 52 24.12 6.98 4.97
CA LEU A 52 25.54 6.61 4.92
C LEU A 52 26.45 7.77 4.43
N PRO A 53 26.12 8.52 3.35
CA PRO A 53 26.96 9.63 2.92
C PRO A 53 27.14 10.70 4.01
N ARG A 54 26.08 11.00 4.78
CA ARG A 54 26.15 11.93 5.91
C ARG A 54 26.98 11.36 7.05
N ALA A 55 26.85 10.08 7.33
CA ALA A 55 27.67 9.40 8.36
C ALA A 55 29.16 9.40 8.01
N THR A 56 29.53 9.26 6.74
CA THR A 56 30.95 9.27 6.31
C THR A 56 31.63 10.64 6.39
N GLN A 57 30.86 11.72 6.50
CA GLN A 57 31.37 13.09 6.62
C GLN A 57 31.49 13.54 8.09
N LEU A 58 31.23 12.66 9.05
CA LEU A 58 31.31 13.00 10.47
C LEU A 58 32.79 13.12 10.90
N GLN A 59 33.15 14.29 11.44
CA GLN A 59 34.53 14.63 11.79
C GLN A 59 35.08 13.83 12.99
N SER A 60 34.21 13.14 13.74
CA SER A 60 34.56 12.25 14.84
C SER A 60 33.54 11.10 14.94
N PRO A 61 33.92 9.84 14.65
CA PRO A 61 33.00 8.70 14.60
C PRO A 61 32.58 8.14 15.97
N THR A 62 33.18 8.62 17.08
CA THR A 62 33.08 7.96 18.40
C THR A 62 31.89 8.41 19.25
N THR A 63 31.22 9.53 18.95
CA THR A 63 30.16 10.10 19.80
C THR A 63 28.76 9.53 19.58
N THR A 64 28.61 8.49 18.74
CA THR A 64 27.28 7.90 18.43
C THR A 64 26.90 6.71 19.33
N LEU A 65 27.81 6.26 20.21
CA LEU A 65 27.64 5.06 21.06
C LEU A 65 27.61 5.34 22.57
N THR A 66 27.35 6.58 22.97
CA THR A 66 27.05 6.97 24.37
C THR A 66 25.70 7.65 24.41
#